data_AF-A0A847FLM1-F1
#
_entry.id   AF-A0A847FLM1-F1
#
_cell.length_a   1.000
_cell.length_b   1.000
_cell.length_c   1.000
_cell.angle_alpha   90.00
_cell.angle_beta   90.00
_cell.angle_gamma   90.00
#
_symmetry.space_group_name_H-M   'P 1'
#
loop_
_entity.id
_entity.type
_entity.pdbx_description
1 polymer ?
#
loop_
_entity_poly.entity_id
_entity_poly.type
_entity_poly.pdbx_seq_one_letter_code
_entity_poly.pdbx_strand_id
1 'polypeptide(L)' 'MNQALPAPLTANEWTAIDEYLARLQRQFGEQILSVTLFGSKARGDSDAESDIDLL' A
#
# COMPACT_ATOMS: atom_id res chain seq x y z
N MET A 1 -16.08 -7.01 9.19
CA MET A 1 -15.28 -6.41 8.11
C MET A 1 -14.99 -4.97 8.52
N ASN A 2 -13.85 -4.73 9.17
CA ASN A 2 -13.46 -3.39 9.61
C ASN A 2 -12.84 -2.69 8.41
N GLN A 3 -13.59 -1.82 7.73
CA GLN A 3 -13.03 -1.01 6.67
C GLN A 3 -12.25 0.14 7.32
N ALA A 4 -10.93 -0.02 7.44
CA ALA A 4 -10.05 1.11 7.73
C ALA A 4 -10.29 2.18 6.64
N LEU A 5 -10.46 3.43 7.05
CA LEU A 5 -10.54 4.56 6.13
C LEU A 5 -9.31 4.49 5.22
N PRO A 6 -9.44 4.76 3.90
CA PRO A 6 -8.30 4.75 3.00
C PRO A 6 -7.26 5.72 3.56
N ALA A 7 -6.03 5.23 3.74
CA ALA A 7 -4.90 6.05 4.12
C ALA A 7 -4.81 7.27 3.19
N PRO A 8 -4.38 8.45 3.69
CA PRO A 8 -4.25 9.67 2.89
C PRO A 8 -3.07 9.55 1.91
N LEU A 9 -3.25 8.71 0.90
CA LEU A 9 -2.32 8.50 -0.20
C LEU A 9 -2.71 9.42 -1.36
N THR A 10 -1.70 10.04 -1.96
CA THR A 10 -1.83 10.80 -3.20
C THR A 10 -2.12 9.87 -4.38
N ALA A 11 -2.58 10.45 -5.49
CA ALA A 11 -2.86 9.69 -6.71
C ALA A 11 -1.63 8.95 -7.27
N ASN A 12 -0.44 9.56 -7.14
CA ASN A 12 0.81 8.95 -7.60
C ASN A 12 1.21 7.77 -6.72
N GLU A 13 1.01 7.87 -5.39
CA GLU A 13 1.29 6.78 -4.45
C GLU A 13 0.33 5.60 -4.67
N TRP A 14 -0.95 5.87 -4.91
CA TRP A 14 -1.91 4.83 -5.32
C TRP A 14 -1.48 4.12 -6.60
N THR A 15 -1.05 4.88 -7.62
CA THR A 15 -0.57 4.32 -8.88
C THR A 15 0.66 3.42 -8.66
N ALA A 16 1.61 3.85 -7.82
CA ALA A 16 2.79 3.06 -7.49
C ALA A 16 2.43 1.75 -6.76
N ILE A 17 1.48 1.80 -5.82
CA ILE A 17 0.98 0.61 -5.11
C ILE A 17 0.31 -0.36 -6.09
N ASP A 18 -0.57 0.12 -6.97
CA ASP A 18 -1.26 -0.71 -7.95
C ASP A 18 -0.27 -1.42 -8.90
N GLU A 19 0.75 -0.69 -9.38
CA GLU A 19 1.80 -1.29 -10.20
C GLU A 19 2.60 -2.35 -9.45
N TYR A 20 2.93 -2.10 -8.18
CA TYR A 20 3.66 -3.04 -7.35
C TYR A 20 2.85 -4.31 -7.07
N LEU A 21 1.57 -4.16 -6.70
CA LEU A 21 0.65 -5.28 -6.48
C LEU A 21 0.45 -6.11 -7.76
N ALA A 22 0.34 -5.47 -8.93
CA ALA A 22 0.24 -6.18 -10.20
C ALA A 22 1.50 -7.02 -10.50
N ARG A 23 2.70 -6.52 -10.15
CA ARG A 23 3.95 -7.28 -10.28
C ARG A 23 4.02 -8.45 -9.29
N LEU A 24 3.63 -8.22 -8.03
CA LEU A 24 3.56 -9.27 -7.02
C LEU A 24 2.58 -10.39 -7.44
N GLN A 25 1.38 -10.03 -7.89
CA GLN A 25 0.39 -11.00 -8.36
C GLN A 25 0.92 -11.81 -9.55
N ARG A 26 1.61 -11.17 -10.49
CA ARG A 26 2.19 -11.87 -11.65
C ARG A 26 3.30 -12.83 -11.26
N GLN A 27 4.11 -12.48 -10.27
CA GLN A 27 5.28 -13.26 -9.87
C GLN A 27 4.95 -14.38 -8.89
N PHE A 28 4.06 -14.12 -7.93
CA PHE A 28 3.77 -15.03 -6.82
C PHE A 28 2.37 -15.64 -6.88
N GLY A 29 1.45 -15.06 -7.66
CA GLY A 29 0.07 -15.54 -7.81
C GLY A 29 -0.65 -15.62 -6.46
N GLU A 30 -1.29 -16.75 -6.20
CA GLU A 30 -2.06 -17.00 -4.99
C GLU A 30 -1.21 -17.30 -3.74
N GLN A 31 0.12 -17.28 -3.84
CA GLN A 31 1.01 -17.51 -2.69
C GLN A 31 1.00 -16.34 -1.70
N ILE A 32 0.68 -15.12 -2.17
CA ILE A 32 0.54 -13.94 -1.31
C ILE A 32 -0.91 -13.90 -0.80
N LEU A 33 -1.07 -14.05 0.51
CA LEU A 33 -2.39 -14.09 1.15
C LEU A 33 -2.97 -12.68 1.38
N SER A 34 -2.09 -11.71 1.65
CA SER A 34 -2.47 -10.33 1.90
C SER A 34 -1.28 -9.42 1.69
N VAL A 35 -1.55 -8.18 1.30
CA VAL A 35 -0.60 -7.07 1.39
C VAL A 35 -1.24 -5.98 2.25
N THR A 36 -0.52 -5.51 3.27
CA THR A 36 -1.02 -4.53 4.23
C THR A 36 -0.17 -3.28 4.22
N LEU A 37 -0.80 -2.12 4.03
CA LEU A 37 -0.16 -0.83 4.23
C LEU A 37 0.06 -0.58 5.73
N PHE A 38 1.28 -0.25 6.10
CA PHE A 38 1.63 0.15 7.46
C PHE A 38 2.48 1.42 7.44
N GLY A 39 3.13 1.75 8.56
CA GLY A 39 4.02 2.89 8.63
C GLY A 39 3.27 4.23 8.70
N SER A 40 3.97 5.31 8.34
CA SER A 40 3.47 6.67 8.58
C SER A 40 2.28 7.04 7.69
N LYS A 41 2.28 6.57 6.44
CA LYS A 41 1.17 6.76 5.50
C LYS A 41 -0.13 6.14 6.04
N ALA A 42 -0.05 4.94 6.62
CA ALA A 42 -1.23 4.27 7.21
C ALA A 42 -1.79 5.01 8.43
N ARG A 43 -0.92 5.62 9.26
CA ARG A 43 -1.35 6.36 10.46
C ARG A 43 -1.80 7.79 10.17
N GLY A 44 -1.49 8.31 8.98
CA GLY A 44 -1.77 9.69 8.61
C GLY A 44 -0.82 10.71 9.23
N ASP A 45 0.36 10.27 9.70
CA ASP A 45 1.43 11.10 10.25
C ASP A 45 2.61 11.27 9.28
N SER A 46 2.40 10.98 7.99
CA SER A 46 3.40 11.13 6.93
C SER A 46 3.58 12.57 6.47
N ASP A 47 4.79 12.88 6.02
CA ASP A 47 5.14 14.10 5.30
C ASP A 47 5.40 13.84 3.79
N ALA A 48 5.94 14.84 3.10
CA ALA A 48 6.24 14.77 1.67
C ALA A 48 7.44 13.88 1.33
N GLU A 49 8.31 13.57 2.30
CA GLU A 49 9.51 12.73 2.10
C GLU A 49 9.29 11.28 2.58
N SER A 50 8.17 11.03 3.25
CA SER A 50 7.81 9.71 3.78
C SER A 50 7.61 8.67 2.68
N ASP A 51 8.22 7.50 2.88
CA ASP A 51 8.08 6.32 2.02
C ASP A 51 6.70 5.61 2.17
N ILE A 52 6.48 4.59 1.34
CA ILE A 52 5.32 3.68 1.41
C ILE A 52 5.77 2.32 1.94
N ASP A 53 5.26 1.91 3.11
CA ASP A 53 5.59 0.64 3.74
C ASP A 53 4.49 -0.42 3.52
N LEU A 54 4.84 -1.56 2.93
CA LEU A 54 3.94 -2.69 2.64
C LEU A 54 4.47 -4.00 3.24
N LEU A 55 3.60 -4.76 3.92
CA LEU A 55 3.89 -6.09 4.51
C LEU A 55 3.07 -7.18 3.80
#